data_AF-C7DHQ4-F1
#
_entry.id   AF-C7DHQ4-F1
#
_cell.length_a   1.000
_cell.length_b   1.000
_cell.length_c   1.000
_cell.angle_alpha   90.00
_cell.angle_beta   90.00
_cell.angle_gamma   90.00
#
_symmetry.space_group_name_H-M   'P 1'
#
loop_
_entity.id
_entity.type
_entity.pdbx_description
1 polymer ?
#
loop_
_entity_poly.entity_id
_entity_poly.type
_entity_poly.pdbx_seq_one_letter_code
_entity_poly.pdbx_strand_id
1 'polypeptide(L)'
;MRTFYTASIINLSSVLFTLDMENSQRLETSDNLIKECILDLYINPKKSMVKWSKITNQTAQGKFAYPSQHLASLITGIKGKGSAARGDDLADGSEIKSCSRADQLRSCNNCGANVLLWQKECPNCGSTDIKVDTSSHWIFPIRSDDELDLLLNRVPRIIFILFDKEDSESENIRIRAWTVNPQESYVKAFFTDYYVNNFKMKTDKGEKPAPCNLHPLKYDFFMMRPKLIFHADIIENDVEIEFWDLKHPKEQPMFSHLLSKEQLIQIFGKKVSVLKKTQIVEKFPYIPQKDFDKLVMKKKVLKKYKQKYVRR
;
A
#
# COMPACT_ATOMS: atom_id res chain seq x y z
N MET A 1 59.08 16.88 12.29
CA MET A 1 58.68 16.75 13.70
C MET A 1 57.19 17.05 13.79
N ARG A 2 56.39 16.06 14.24
CA ARG A 2 54.98 16.10 14.68
C ARG A 2 53.86 16.52 13.71
N THR A 3 53.25 15.50 13.10
CA THR A 3 51.87 15.45 12.63
C THR A 3 50.90 15.45 13.82
N PHE A 4 49.92 16.35 13.84
CA PHE A 4 48.82 16.34 14.82
C PHE A 4 47.65 15.52 14.27
N TYR A 5 47.38 14.38 14.89
CA TYR A 5 46.11 13.67 14.74
C TYR A 5 45.11 14.25 15.75
N THR A 6 44.11 14.98 15.28
CA THR A 6 42.92 15.30 16.09
C THR A 6 42.02 14.07 16.14
N ALA A 7 42.07 13.33 17.25
CA ALA A 7 41.09 12.30 17.56
C ALA A 7 39.79 12.97 18.01
N SER A 8 38.73 12.83 17.22
CA SER A 8 37.38 13.24 17.59
C SER A 8 36.91 12.37 18.76
N ILE A 9 36.76 12.95 19.94
CA ILE A 9 36.15 12.30 21.09
C ILE A 9 34.66 12.17 20.79
N ILE A 10 34.23 10.97 20.40
CA ILE A 10 32.80 10.62 20.31
C ILE A 10 32.26 10.62 21.75
N ASN A 11 31.29 11.48 22.03
CA ASN A 11 30.68 11.59 23.35
C ASN A 11 29.86 10.32 23.63
N LEU A 12 30.43 9.38 24.38
CA LEU A 12 29.83 8.09 24.70
C LEU A 12 28.46 8.23 25.38
N SER A 13 28.20 9.31 26.12
CA SER A 13 26.92 9.56 26.78
C SER A 13 25.79 9.88 25.80
N SER A 14 26.07 10.63 24.71
CA SER A 14 25.06 10.90 23.68
C SER A 14 24.75 9.67 22.83
N VAL A 15 25.75 8.81 22.61
CA VAL A 15 25.58 7.52 21.91
C VAL A 15 24.77 6.55 22.76
N LEU A 16 25.09 6.41 24.06
CA LEU A 16 24.32 5.58 25.00
C LEU A 16 22.87 6.07 25.14
N PHE A 17 22.65 7.38 25.25
CA PHE A 17 21.30 7.95 25.32
C PHE A 17 20.49 7.73 24.02
N THR A 18 21.14 7.81 22.87
CA THR A 18 20.50 7.55 21.56
C THR A 18 20.16 6.07 21.38
N LEU A 19 21.05 5.16 21.81
CA LEU A 19 20.80 3.72 21.81
C LEU A 19 19.67 3.32 22.76
N ASP A 20 19.57 3.95 23.94
CA ASP A 20 18.47 3.72 24.89
C ASP A 20 17.13 4.24 24.36
N MET A 21 17.14 5.38 23.65
CA MET A 21 15.95 5.89 22.96
C MET A 21 15.52 5.02 21.78
N GLU A 22 16.45 4.52 20.97
CA GLU A 22 16.17 3.57 19.88
C GLU A 22 15.61 2.24 20.42
N ASN A 23 16.13 1.74 21.54
CA ASN A 23 15.62 0.53 22.20
C ASN A 23 14.23 0.73 22.83
N SER A 24 13.96 1.91 23.40
CA SER A 24 12.65 2.22 24.03
C SER A 24 11.48 2.20 23.01
N GLN A 25 11.76 2.50 21.74
CA GLN A 25 10.78 2.52 20.66
C GLN A 25 10.55 1.16 20.00
N ARG A 26 11.36 0.15 20.33
CA ARG A 26 11.20 -1.22 19.82
C ARG A 26 10.24 -2.02 20.69
N LEU A 27 9.57 -2.99 20.07
CA LEU A 27 8.81 -4.02 20.75
C LEU A 27 9.30 -5.39 20.30
N GLU A 28 9.31 -6.34 21.23
CA GLU A 28 9.53 -7.75 20.89
C GLU A 28 8.31 -8.27 20.15
N THR A 29 8.56 -8.91 19.01
CA THR A 29 7.53 -9.42 18.11
C THR A 29 7.84 -10.86 17.76
N SER A 30 6.78 -11.63 17.49
CA SER A 30 6.86 -13.04 17.13
C SER A 30 5.69 -13.40 16.23
N ASP A 31 5.82 -14.52 15.51
CA ASP A 31 4.74 -15.07 14.69
C ASP A 31 3.45 -15.22 15.51
N ASN A 32 3.55 -15.72 16.75
CA ASN A 32 2.39 -15.92 17.62
C ASN A 32 1.67 -14.60 17.95
N LEU A 33 2.40 -13.53 18.28
CA LEU A 33 1.81 -12.22 18.56
C LEU A 33 1.14 -11.63 17.32
N ILE A 34 1.74 -11.80 16.14
CA ILE A 34 1.15 -11.35 14.87
C ILE A 34 -0.15 -12.11 14.59
N LYS A 35 -0.13 -13.44 14.73
CA LYS A 35 -1.30 -14.29 14.52
C LYS A 35 -2.42 -13.93 15.49
N GLU A 36 -2.11 -13.77 16.78
CA GLU A 36 -3.05 -13.33 17.81
C GLU A 36 -3.67 -11.97 17.47
N CYS A 37 -2.84 -10.98 17.08
CA CYS A 37 -3.34 -9.67 16.64
C CYS A 37 -4.27 -9.75 15.43
N ILE A 38 -3.96 -10.59 14.43
CA ILE A 38 -4.82 -10.80 13.26
C ILE A 38 -6.13 -11.47 13.67
N LEU A 39 -6.08 -12.45 14.56
CA LEU A 39 -7.27 -13.12 15.09
C LEU A 39 -8.17 -12.13 15.83
N ASP A 40 -7.60 -11.36 16.75
CA ASP A 40 -8.34 -10.48 17.65
C ASP A 40 -8.84 -9.21 16.99
N LEU A 41 -8.03 -8.58 16.13
CA LEU A 41 -8.36 -7.28 15.56
C LEU A 41 -8.94 -7.35 14.14
N TYR A 42 -8.88 -8.51 13.49
CA TYR A 42 -9.43 -8.70 12.15
C TYR A 42 -10.44 -9.85 12.08
N ILE A 43 -10.03 -11.10 12.31
CA ILE A 43 -10.87 -12.28 12.04
C ILE A 43 -12.11 -12.33 12.94
N ASN A 44 -11.94 -12.19 14.26
CA ASN A 44 -13.03 -12.26 15.23
C ASN A 44 -14.05 -11.11 15.06
N PRO A 45 -13.62 -9.84 14.91
CA PRO A 45 -14.52 -8.75 14.56
C PRO A 45 -15.24 -8.96 13.23
N LYS A 46 -14.55 -9.44 12.19
CA LYS A 46 -15.14 -9.74 10.89
C LYS A 46 -16.24 -10.80 10.99
N LYS A 47 -16.01 -11.89 11.73
CA LYS A 47 -17.04 -12.93 11.97
C LYS A 47 -18.30 -12.32 12.60
N SER A 48 -18.11 -11.47 13.61
CA SER A 48 -19.20 -10.78 14.30
C SER A 48 -19.97 -9.87 13.34
N MET A 49 -19.27 -9.09 12.51
CA MET A 49 -19.88 -8.23 11.50
C MET A 49 -20.65 -9.02 10.44
N VAL A 50 -20.12 -10.15 9.97
CA VAL A 50 -20.83 -11.03 9.02
C VAL A 50 -22.09 -11.63 9.65
N LYS A 51 -22.01 -12.09 10.91
CA LYS A 51 -23.18 -12.56 11.66
C LYS A 51 -24.28 -11.50 11.70
N TRP A 52 -23.95 -10.28 12.12
CA TRP A 52 -24.92 -9.19 12.21
C TRP A 52 -25.40 -8.70 10.85
N SER A 53 -24.55 -8.74 9.82
CA SER A 53 -24.92 -8.41 8.44
C SER A 53 -26.01 -9.35 7.91
N LYS A 54 -25.95 -10.64 8.23
CA LYS A 54 -27.01 -11.61 7.86
C LYS A 54 -28.35 -11.32 8.53
N ILE A 55 -28.35 -10.78 9.75
CA ILE A 55 -29.56 -10.47 10.52
C ILE A 55 -30.16 -9.12 10.11
N THR A 56 -29.31 -8.11 9.95
CA THR A 56 -29.72 -6.70 9.78
C THR A 56 -29.72 -6.24 8.32
N ASN A 57 -29.19 -7.06 7.41
CA ASN A 57 -28.95 -6.73 6.01
C ASN A 57 -28.05 -5.48 5.81
N GLN A 58 -27.26 -5.12 6.83
CA GLN A 58 -26.24 -4.06 6.75
C GLN A 58 -24.92 -4.62 6.19
N THR A 59 -24.03 -3.73 5.74
CA THR A 59 -22.69 -4.15 5.30
C THR A 59 -21.86 -4.76 6.43
N ALA A 60 -21.09 -5.81 6.12
CA ALA A 60 -20.14 -6.41 7.05
C ALA A 60 -18.76 -5.72 7.02
N GLN A 61 -18.59 -4.65 6.23
CA GLN A 61 -17.32 -3.99 6.03
C GLN A 61 -16.86 -3.25 7.31
N GLY A 62 -15.76 -3.72 7.90
CA GLY A 62 -15.12 -3.08 9.05
C GLY A 62 -14.21 -1.91 8.66
N LYS A 63 -13.99 -0.98 9.59
CA LYS A 63 -12.94 0.06 9.48
C LYS A 63 -11.66 -0.45 10.12
N PHE A 64 -10.69 -0.85 9.30
CA PHE A 64 -9.46 -1.51 9.76
C PHE A 64 -8.23 -0.58 9.83
N ALA A 65 -8.42 0.74 9.88
CA ALA A 65 -7.30 1.68 9.96
C ALA A 65 -6.44 1.46 11.23
N TYR A 66 -7.05 1.53 12.42
CA TYR A 66 -6.34 1.29 13.68
C TYR A 66 -5.86 -0.15 13.85
N PRO A 67 -6.67 -1.20 13.55
CA PRO A 67 -6.18 -2.58 13.50
C PRO A 67 -4.92 -2.74 12.65
N SER A 68 -4.85 -2.07 11.50
CA SER A 68 -3.66 -2.12 10.64
C SER A 68 -2.45 -1.41 11.23
N GLN A 69 -2.65 -0.37 12.05
CA GLN A 69 -1.54 0.28 12.76
C GLN A 69 -0.95 -0.60 13.86
N HIS A 70 -1.81 -1.32 14.61
CA HIS A 70 -1.35 -2.33 15.56
C HIS A 70 -0.58 -3.45 14.85
N LEU A 71 -1.13 -3.97 13.75
CA LEU A 71 -0.46 -4.98 12.95
C LEU A 71 0.87 -4.48 12.38
N ALA A 72 0.94 -3.25 11.87
CA ALA A 72 2.18 -2.65 11.39
C ALA A 72 3.24 -2.55 12.51
N SER A 73 2.83 -2.22 13.73
CA SER A 73 3.73 -2.18 14.89
C SER A 73 4.35 -3.55 15.15
N LEU A 74 3.55 -4.62 15.11
CA LEU A 74 4.03 -6.00 15.28
C LEU A 74 4.90 -6.47 14.11
N ILE A 75 4.49 -6.22 12.87
CA ILE A 75 5.28 -6.53 11.68
C ILE A 75 6.64 -5.84 11.77
N THR A 76 6.69 -4.58 12.19
CA THR A 76 7.94 -3.80 12.19
C THR A 76 8.79 -3.94 13.44
N GLY A 77 8.22 -4.44 14.54
CA GLY A 77 8.83 -4.39 15.86
C GLY A 77 9.01 -2.96 16.39
N ILE A 78 8.18 -2.01 15.93
CA ILE A 78 8.25 -0.59 16.30
C ILE A 78 6.93 -0.21 16.97
N LYS A 79 7.01 0.43 18.14
CA LYS A 79 5.83 0.88 18.87
C LYS A 79 5.10 1.98 18.10
N GLY A 80 3.78 2.02 18.25
CA GLY A 80 2.99 3.17 17.81
C GLY A 80 3.27 4.41 18.68
N LYS A 81 2.98 5.59 18.15
CA LYS A 81 3.12 6.87 18.89
C LYS A 81 1.94 7.19 19.81
N GLY A 82 0.85 6.41 19.72
CA GLY A 82 -0.39 6.66 20.47
C GLY A 82 -1.18 7.88 19.98
N SER A 83 -0.97 8.31 18.74
CA SER A 83 -1.71 9.45 18.17
C SER A 83 -3.10 9.00 17.68
N ALA A 84 -4.15 9.73 18.06
CA ALA A 84 -5.54 9.32 17.81
C ALA A 84 -6.14 9.86 16.49
N ALA A 85 -5.35 10.54 15.65
CA ALA A 85 -5.81 11.08 14.35
C ALA A 85 -4.73 11.80 13.53
N ARG A 86 -3.82 12.53 14.19
CA ARG A 86 -2.82 13.40 13.57
C ARG A 86 -1.48 13.25 14.26
N GLY A 87 -0.48 12.84 13.51
CA GLY A 87 0.87 12.55 14.00
C GLY A 87 1.40 11.28 13.36
N ASP A 88 2.67 10.98 13.62
CA ASP A 88 3.30 9.77 13.09
C ASP A 88 2.59 8.52 13.62
N ASP A 89 2.38 7.52 12.76
CA ASP A 89 1.70 6.29 13.15
C ASP A 89 2.64 5.43 14.02
N LEU A 90 3.89 5.27 13.58
CA LEU A 90 4.94 4.59 14.34
C LEU A 90 5.87 5.59 15.04
N ALA A 91 6.48 5.16 16.14
CA ALA A 91 7.40 5.97 16.95
C ALA A 91 8.65 6.44 16.19
N ASP A 92 9.03 5.73 15.12
CA ASP A 92 10.14 6.10 14.24
C ASP A 92 9.78 7.15 13.18
N GLY A 93 8.51 7.59 13.12
CA GLY A 93 8.03 8.55 12.13
C GLY A 93 7.36 7.92 10.90
N SER A 94 7.35 6.58 10.77
CA SER A 94 6.79 5.91 9.59
C SER A 94 5.28 6.17 9.46
N GLU A 95 4.84 6.34 8.21
CA GLU A 95 3.43 6.51 7.85
C GLU A 95 2.82 5.16 7.47
N ILE A 96 1.62 4.85 7.97
CA ILE A 96 0.89 3.62 7.68
C ILE A 96 -0.37 3.95 6.87
N LYS A 97 -0.55 3.23 5.77
CA LYS A 97 -1.78 3.26 4.98
C LYS A 97 -2.31 1.87 4.77
N SER A 98 -3.57 1.67 5.17
CA SER A 98 -4.27 0.39 5.02
C SER A 98 -5.52 0.53 4.16
N CYS A 99 -5.85 -0.52 3.41
CA CYS A 99 -7.17 -0.66 2.82
C CYS A 99 -7.55 -2.14 2.71
N SER A 100 -8.85 -2.43 2.61
CA SER A 100 -9.37 -3.79 2.44
C SER A 100 -10.17 -3.88 1.14
N ARG A 101 -9.93 -4.96 0.39
CA ARG A 101 -10.75 -5.50 -0.69
C ARG A 101 -11.53 -6.74 -0.25
N ALA A 102 -11.04 -7.44 0.77
CA ALA A 102 -11.62 -8.70 1.25
C ALA A 102 -13.09 -8.57 1.70
N ASP A 103 -13.47 -7.37 2.16
CA ASP A 103 -14.80 -7.07 2.71
C ASP A 103 -15.59 -6.05 1.88
N GLN A 104 -15.16 -5.77 0.65
CA GLN A 104 -15.83 -4.78 -0.19
C GLN A 104 -17.23 -5.25 -0.64
N LEU A 105 -18.16 -4.30 -0.67
CA LEU A 105 -19.49 -4.52 -1.22
C LEU A 105 -19.37 -4.84 -2.72
N ARG A 106 -20.19 -5.78 -3.18
CA ARG A 106 -20.22 -6.20 -4.59
C ARG A 106 -21.44 -5.60 -5.29
N SER A 107 -21.48 -5.68 -6.60
CA SER A 107 -22.61 -5.19 -7.41
C SER A 107 -23.04 -6.22 -8.44
N CYS A 108 -24.34 -6.39 -8.65
CA CYS A 108 -24.86 -7.25 -9.71
C CYS A 108 -24.60 -6.62 -11.10
N ASN A 109 -24.05 -7.38 -12.04
CA ASN A 109 -23.81 -6.90 -13.41
C ASN A 109 -25.13 -6.71 -14.19
N ASN A 110 -26.18 -7.47 -13.89
CA ASN A 110 -27.45 -7.39 -14.62
C ASN A 110 -28.31 -6.18 -14.23
N CYS A 111 -28.39 -5.86 -12.93
CA CYS A 111 -29.30 -4.81 -12.44
C CYS A 111 -28.62 -3.70 -11.61
N GLY A 112 -27.31 -3.79 -11.37
CA GLY A 112 -26.54 -2.79 -10.62
C GLY A 112 -26.78 -2.76 -9.11
N ALA A 113 -27.69 -3.61 -8.59
CA ALA A 113 -27.97 -3.67 -7.15
C ALA A 113 -26.76 -4.10 -6.34
N ASN A 114 -26.64 -3.57 -5.12
CA ASN A 114 -25.62 -3.97 -4.17
C ASN A 114 -25.84 -5.42 -3.71
N VAL A 115 -24.74 -6.16 -3.58
CA VAL A 115 -24.72 -7.56 -3.15
C VAL A 115 -23.75 -7.68 -1.98
N LEU A 116 -24.26 -8.12 -0.84
CA LEU A 116 -23.48 -8.32 0.38
C LEU A 116 -22.48 -9.47 0.20
N LEU A 117 -21.41 -9.47 0.99
CA LEU A 117 -20.32 -10.45 0.88
C LEU A 117 -20.81 -11.90 0.99
N TRP A 118 -21.78 -12.18 1.85
CA TRP A 118 -22.31 -13.54 2.08
C TRP A 118 -23.41 -13.96 1.09
N GLN A 119 -23.90 -13.05 0.23
CA GLN A 119 -24.95 -13.35 -0.74
C GLN A 119 -24.35 -13.96 -2.01
N LYS A 120 -24.78 -15.17 -2.39
CA LYS A 120 -24.30 -15.82 -3.63
C LYS A 120 -25.02 -15.32 -4.88
N GLU A 121 -26.21 -14.75 -4.70
CA GLU A 121 -27.08 -14.26 -5.76
C GLU A 121 -27.53 -12.84 -5.45
N CYS A 122 -27.87 -12.09 -6.50
CA CYS A 122 -28.40 -10.74 -6.36
C CYS A 122 -29.78 -10.78 -5.68
N PRO A 123 -29.99 -10.07 -4.56
CA PRO A 123 -31.27 -10.08 -3.86
C PRO A 123 -32.41 -9.40 -4.66
N ASN A 124 -32.07 -8.65 -5.72
CA ASN A 124 -33.04 -7.94 -6.54
C ASN A 124 -33.50 -8.73 -7.78
N CYS A 125 -32.61 -9.50 -8.42
CA CYS A 125 -32.91 -10.16 -9.69
C CYS A 125 -32.50 -11.64 -9.77
N GLY A 126 -31.96 -12.22 -8.70
CA GLY A 126 -31.53 -13.62 -8.65
C GLY A 126 -30.30 -13.96 -9.49
N SER A 127 -29.64 -12.98 -10.13
CA SER A 127 -28.45 -13.23 -10.94
C SER A 127 -27.27 -13.64 -10.07
N THR A 128 -26.50 -14.62 -10.54
CA THR A 128 -25.19 -15.02 -10.00
C THR A 128 -24.02 -14.24 -10.62
N ASP A 129 -24.28 -13.40 -11.63
CA ASP A 129 -23.27 -12.55 -12.26
C ASP A 129 -22.97 -11.33 -11.39
N ILE A 130 -22.09 -11.54 -10.41
CA ILE A 130 -21.73 -10.58 -9.38
C ILE A 130 -20.33 -10.02 -9.65
N LYS A 131 -20.25 -8.70 -9.80
CA LYS A 131 -19.00 -7.96 -9.91
C LYS A 131 -18.37 -7.70 -8.55
N VAL A 132 -17.13 -8.14 -8.40
CA VAL A 132 -16.28 -7.79 -7.26
C VAL A 132 -15.68 -6.39 -7.46
N ASP A 133 -15.86 -5.52 -6.46
CA ASP A 133 -15.21 -4.23 -6.46
C ASP A 133 -13.72 -4.37 -6.12
N THR A 134 -12.88 -3.67 -6.88
CA THR A 134 -11.43 -3.60 -6.65
C THR A 134 -10.94 -2.15 -6.53
N SER A 135 -11.89 -1.21 -6.35
CA SER A 135 -11.67 0.24 -6.31
C SER A 135 -10.99 0.74 -5.04
N SER A 136 -10.69 -0.14 -4.07
CA SER A 136 -10.02 0.23 -2.83
C SER A 136 -8.75 1.04 -3.11
N HIS A 137 -8.47 1.97 -2.20
CA HIS A 137 -7.35 2.90 -2.30
C HIS A 137 -6.81 3.24 -0.92
N TRP A 138 -5.50 3.46 -0.86
CA TRP A 138 -4.85 4.17 0.22
C TRP A 138 -5.05 5.67 0.00
N ILE A 139 -5.59 6.34 1.01
CA ILE A 139 -5.93 7.77 0.94
C ILE A 139 -4.86 8.59 1.66
N PHE A 140 -4.33 9.60 0.97
CA PHE A 140 -3.41 10.57 1.56
C PHE A 140 -4.07 11.95 1.72
N PRO A 141 -4.18 12.48 2.94
CA PRO A 141 -4.76 13.79 3.19
C PRO A 141 -3.71 14.89 2.97
N ILE A 142 -3.30 15.15 1.73
CA ILE A 142 -2.35 16.22 1.41
C ILE A 142 -3.14 17.49 1.05
N ARG A 143 -3.14 18.47 1.95
CA ARG A 143 -3.93 19.71 1.90
C ARG A 143 -3.14 20.97 2.23
N SER A 144 -1.86 20.85 2.55
CA SER A 144 -0.95 22.00 2.75
C SER A 144 0.44 21.69 2.21
N ASP A 145 1.27 22.73 2.08
CA ASP A 145 2.69 22.56 1.76
C ASP A 145 3.38 21.76 2.88
N ASP A 146 3.01 21.98 4.14
CA ASP A 146 3.54 21.25 5.30
C ASP A 146 3.18 19.75 5.29
N GLU A 147 1.96 19.38 4.90
CA GLU A 147 1.55 17.97 4.80
C GLU A 147 2.27 17.26 3.65
N LEU A 148 2.53 17.98 2.55
CA LEU A 148 3.34 17.45 1.45
C LEU A 148 4.80 17.29 1.87
N ASP A 149 5.37 18.28 2.55
CA ASP A 149 6.74 18.23 3.07
C ASP A 149 6.92 17.13 4.12
N LEU A 150 5.95 16.98 5.03
CA LEU A 150 5.91 15.91 6.01
C LEU A 150 6.03 14.55 5.31
N LEU A 151 5.14 14.27 4.35
CA LEU A 151 5.12 13.00 3.63
C LEU A 151 6.39 12.75 2.82
N LEU A 152 6.92 13.78 2.14
CA LEU A 152 8.01 13.61 1.18
C LEU A 152 9.40 13.76 1.77
N ASN A 153 9.58 14.43 2.92
CA ASN A 153 10.89 14.79 3.45
C ASN A 153 11.09 14.39 4.92
N ARG A 154 10.02 14.18 5.69
CA ARG A 154 10.12 13.91 7.14
C ARG A 154 9.72 12.50 7.53
N VAL A 155 8.82 11.87 6.76
CA VAL A 155 8.47 10.46 6.92
C VAL A 155 9.64 9.59 6.41
N PRO A 156 10.19 8.66 7.21
CA PRO A 156 11.29 7.80 6.79
C PRO A 156 10.85 6.73 5.80
N ARG A 157 9.62 6.20 5.96
CA ARG A 157 9.03 5.19 5.08
C ARG A 157 7.51 5.23 5.15
N ILE A 158 6.88 4.81 4.05
CA ILE A 158 5.44 4.53 3.99
C ILE A 158 5.27 3.01 4.05
N ILE A 159 4.37 2.54 4.90
CA ILE A 159 3.97 1.13 5.01
C ILE A 159 2.55 1.00 4.46
N PHE A 160 2.42 0.23 3.40
CA PHE A 160 1.14 -0.11 2.79
C PHE A 160 0.67 -1.46 3.28
N ILE A 161 -0.56 -1.54 3.78
CA ILE A 161 -1.21 -2.80 4.17
C ILE A 161 -2.45 -3.03 3.31
N LEU A 162 -2.57 -4.21 2.72
CA LEU A 162 -3.72 -4.65 1.94
C LEU A 162 -4.28 -5.95 2.50
N PHE A 163 -5.59 -5.94 2.74
CA PHE A 163 -6.39 -7.14 2.99
C PHE A 163 -7.11 -7.46 1.68
N ASP A 164 -6.76 -8.53 0.99
CA ASP A 164 -7.41 -8.90 -0.27
C ASP A 164 -7.59 -10.42 -0.41
N LYS A 165 -8.03 -10.85 -1.60
CA LYS A 165 -8.23 -12.25 -1.95
C LYS A 165 -7.38 -12.55 -3.19
N GLU A 166 -7.10 -13.82 -3.47
CA GLU A 166 -6.40 -14.21 -4.70
C GLU A 166 -7.21 -13.86 -5.94
N ASP A 167 -8.46 -14.25 -5.92
CA ASP A 167 -9.45 -13.97 -6.95
C ASP A 167 -10.83 -13.72 -6.32
N SER A 168 -11.85 -13.53 -7.16
CA SER A 168 -13.21 -13.26 -6.71
C SER A 168 -13.88 -14.43 -6.00
N GLU A 169 -13.41 -15.65 -6.24
CA GLU A 169 -14.02 -16.90 -5.79
C GLU A 169 -13.35 -17.44 -4.52
N SER A 170 -12.10 -17.04 -4.27
CA SER A 170 -11.35 -17.43 -3.08
C SER A 170 -12.05 -16.95 -1.80
N GLU A 171 -12.28 -17.88 -0.87
CA GLU A 171 -12.70 -17.52 0.49
C GLU A 171 -11.52 -17.15 1.39
N ASN A 172 -10.30 -17.54 1.00
CA ASN A 172 -9.07 -17.23 1.72
C ASN A 172 -8.75 -15.74 1.59
N ILE A 173 -8.39 -15.13 2.72
CA ILE A 173 -7.99 -13.72 2.79
C ILE A 173 -6.48 -13.66 2.91
N ARG A 174 -5.88 -12.76 2.17
CA ARG A 174 -4.45 -12.48 2.22
C ARG A 174 -4.22 -11.13 2.86
N ILE A 175 -3.26 -11.06 3.75
CA ILE A 175 -2.76 -9.80 4.32
C ILE A 175 -1.35 -9.60 3.81
N ARG A 176 -1.12 -8.49 3.11
CA ARG A 176 0.20 -8.15 2.59
C ARG A 176 0.60 -6.75 3.01
N ALA A 177 1.86 -6.60 3.40
CA ALA A 177 2.43 -5.32 3.71
C ALA A 177 3.69 -5.04 2.87
N TRP A 178 3.80 -3.80 2.39
CA TRP A 178 4.95 -3.30 1.65
C TRP A 178 5.52 -2.05 2.30
N THR A 179 6.82 -1.87 2.18
CA THR A 179 7.47 -0.60 2.47
C THR A 179 7.82 0.15 1.17
N VAL A 180 7.67 1.47 1.20
CA VAL A 180 8.05 2.39 0.12
C VAL A 180 8.88 3.53 0.72
N ASN A 181 9.94 3.90 0.03
CA ASN A 181 10.78 5.04 0.37
C ASN A 181 10.19 6.34 -0.23
N PRO A 182 9.78 7.34 0.58
CA PRO A 182 9.24 8.61 0.09
C PRO A 182 10.21 9.41 -0.76
N GLN A 183 11.52 9.15 -0.61
CA GLN A 183 12.57 9.83 -1.36
C GLN A 183 12.68 9.38 -2.82
N GLU A 184 12.04 8.26 -3.19
CA GLU A 184 12.03 7.76 -4.57
C GLU A 184 11.44 8.81 -5.53
N SER A 185 12.07 8.94 -6.70
CA SER A 185 11.75 9.98 -7.67
C SER A 185 10.29 9.93 -8.13
N TYR A 186 9.76 8.72 -8.35
CA TYR A 186 8.36 8.53 -8.73
C TYR A 186 7.40 8.93 -7.61
N VAL A 187 7.72 8.60 -6.36
CA VAL A 187 6.89 8.91 -5.19
C VAL A 187 6.75 10.43 -5.04
N LYS A 188 7.87 11.15 -5.07
CA LYS A 188 7.90 12.63 -5.06
C LYS A 188 7.07 13.23 -6.20
N ALA A 189 7.26 12.71 -7.41
CA ALA A 189 6.55 13.21 -8.58
C ALA A 189 5.04 12.98 -8.47
N PHE A 190 4.61 11.78 -8.06
CA PHE A 190 3.20 11.42 -7.90
C PHE A 190 2.48 12.31 -6.89
N PHE A 191 3.01 12.43 -5.67
CA PHE A 191 2.35 13.21 -4.62
C PHE A 191 2.37 14.70 -4.93
N THR A 192 3.46 15.21 -5.51
CA THR A 192 3.48 16.64 -5.85
C THR A 192 2.62 16.97 -7.06
N ASP A 193 2.51 16.08 -8.05
CA ASP A 193 1.57 16.24 -9.15
C ASP A 193 0.14 16.33 -8.64
N TYR A 194 -0.27 15.43 -7.75
CA TYR A 194 -1.57 15.50 -7.09
C TYR A 194 -1.76 16.85 -6.38
N TYR A 195 -0.78 17.26 -5.57
CA TYR A 195 -0.89 18.47 -4.77
C TYR A 195 -1.03 19.73 -5.64
N VAL A 196 -0.20 19.87 -6.68
CA VAL A 196 -0.22 21.05 -7.55
C VAL A 196 -1.41 21.03 -8.50
N ASN A 197 -1.65 19.91 -9.18
CA ASN A 197 -2.57 19.83 -10.31
C ASN A 197 -3.98 19.37 -9.92
N ASN A 198 -4.20 18.88 -8.70
CA ASN A 198 -5.53 18.56 -8.20
C ASN A 198 -5.89 19.34 -6.93
N PHE A 199 -5.04 19.37 -5.91
CA PHE A 199 -5.38 20.10 -4.68
C PHE A 199 -5.34 21.62 -4.88
N LYS A 200 -4.15 22.23 -5.07
CA LYS A 200 -3.97 23.68 -5.25
C LYS A 200 -4.82 24.23 -6.39
N MET A 201 -4.70 23.65 -7.59
CA MET A 201 -5.46 24.12 -8.76
C MET A 201 -6.98 24.16 -8.56
N LYS A 202 -7.58 23.18 -7.84
CA LYS A 202 -9.02 23.17 -7.59
C LYS A 202 -9.41 24.14 -6.49
N THR A 203 -8.62 24.19 -5.41
CA THR A 203 -8.83 25.16 -4.33
C THR A 203 -8.76 26.59 -4.86
N ASP A 204 -7.82 26.91 -5.73
CA ASP A 204 -7.69 28.24 -6.37
C ASP A 204 -8.90 28.61 -7.23
N LYS A 205 -9.63 27.61 -7.74
CA LYS A 205 -10.89 27.77 -8.50
C LYS A 205 -12.14 27.75 -7.62
N GLY A 206 -12.00 27.63 -6.30
CA GLY A 206 -13.12 27.44 -5.37
C GLY A 206 -13.80 26.06 -5.48
N GLU A 207 -13.17 25.09 -6.14
CA GLU A 207 -13.67 23.72 -6.27
C GLU A 207 -13.19 22.84 -5.10
N LYS A 208 -13.99 21.84 -4.72
CA LYS A 208 -13.59 20.85 -3.71
C LYS A 208 -12.64 19.81 -4.32
N PRO A 209 -11.36 19.72 -3.90
CA PRO A 209 -10.46 18.71 -4.41
C PRO A 209 -10.85 17.31 -3.93
N ALA A 210 -10.75 16.34 -4.82
CA ALA A 210 -10.83 14.93 -4.45
C ALA A 210 -9.57 14.53 -3.67
N PRO A 211 -9.64 13.59 -2.71
CA PRO A 211 -8.47 13.13 -1.96
C PRO A 211 -7.42 12.46 -2.87
N CYS A 212 -6.19 12.34 -2.37
CA CYS A 212 -5.12 11.64 -3.07
C CYS A 212 -5.31 10.14 -2.90
N ASN A 213 -5.72 9.48 -3.98
CA ASN A 213 -6.03 8.05 -3.99
C ASN A 213 -4.91 7.28 -4.67
N LEU A 214 -4.29 6.36 -3.95
CA LEU A 214 -3.34 5.39 -4.49
C LEU A 214 -3.98 4.00 -4.48
N HIS A 215 -4.20 3.44 -5.67
CA HIS A 215 -4.82 2.13 -5.81
C HIS A 215 -3.80 0.98 -5.68
N PRO A 216 -4.05 -0.02 -4.82
CA PRO A 216 -3.17 -1.18 -4.67
C PRO A 216 -3.04 -1.96 -5.98
N LEU A 217 -1.83 -2.47 -6.25
CA LEU A 217 -1.54 -3.35 -7.39
C LEU A 217 -1.93 -2.74 -8.75
N LYS A 218 -1.96 -1.41 -8.85
CA LYS A 218 -2.06 -0.68 -10.12
C LYS A 218 -0.70 -0.10 -10.48
N TYR A 219 -0.59 0.40 -11.70
CA TYR A 219 0.66 0.94 -12.26
C TYR A 219 1.42 1.86 -11.28
N ASP A 220 0.74 2.84 -10.70
CA ASP A 220 1.36 3.84 -9.82
C ASP A 220 1.93 3.21 -8.54
N PHE A 221 1.28 2.18 -7.98
CA PHE A 221 1.83 1.42 -6.85
C PHE A 221 3.16 0.77 -7.21
N PHE A 222 3.24 0.05 -8.33
CA PHE A 222 4.50 -0.62 -8.73
C PHE A 222 5.61 0.36 -9.10
N MET A 223 5.27 1.50 -9.70
CA MET A 223 6.24 2.54 -10.03
C MET A 223 6.86 3.20 -8.78
N MET A 224 6.20 3.10 -7.63
CA MET A 224 6.77 3.51 -6.34
C MET A 224 7.80 2.50 -5.78
N ARG A 225 8.09 1.40 -6.51
CA ARG A 225 9.03 0.33 -6.11
C ARG A 225 8.76 -0.23 -4.70
N PRO A 226 7.54 -0.73 -4.45
CA PRO A 226 7.19 -1.27 -3.15
C PRO A 226 7.97 -2.57 -2.90
N LYS A 227 8.46 -2.74 -1.68
CA LYS A 227 9.12 -3.98 -1.25
C LYS A 227 8.25 -4.69 -0.22
N LEU A 228 7.89 -5.92 -0.49
CA LEU A 228 7.09 -6.76 0.38
C LEU A 228 7.90 -7.03 1.65
N ILE A 229 7.29 -6.78 2.81
CA ILE A 229 7.85 -7.02 4.14
C ILE A 229 7.06 -8.07 4.92
N PHE A 230 5.82 -8.32 4.53
CA PHE A 230 4.92 -9.26 5.20
C PHE A 230 3.88 -9.83 4.24
N HIS A 231 3.59 -11.12 4.35
CA HIS A 231 2.49 -11.82 3.69
C HIS A 231 2.01 -12.93 4.64
N ALA A 232 0.72 -12.91 4.96
CA ALA A 232 0.03 -14.01 5.60
C ALA A 232 -1.26 -14.36 4.86
N ASP A 233 -1.62 -15.64 4.88
CA ASP A 233 -2.87 -16.18 4.37
C ASP A 233 -3.76 -16.62 5.54
N ILE A 234 -5.06 -16.37 5.40
CA ILE A 234 -6.09 -16.73 6.38
C ILE A 234 -6.96 -17.81 5.76
N ILE A 235 -6.83 -19.03 6.28
CA ILE A 235 -7.50 -20.24 5.79
C ILE A 235 -8.35 -20.79 6.92
N GLU A 236 -9.67 -20.87 6.74
CA GLU A 236 -10.61 -21.43 7.73
C GLU A 236 -10.43 -20.90 9.17
N ASN A 237 -9.87 -19.69 9.32
CA ASN A 237 -9.54 -18.98 10.56
C ASN A 237 -8.17 -19.27 11.19
N ASP A 238 -7.32 -20.07 10.55
CA ASP A 238 -5.90 -20.08 10.90
C ASP A 238 -5.17 -18.98 10.13
N VAL A 239 -4.05 -18.53 10.69
CA VAL A 239 -3.17 -17.52 10.10
C VAL A 239 -1.84 -18.19 9.78
N GLU A 240 -1.54 -18.33 8.51
CA GLU A 240 -0.27 -18.84 8.00
C GLU A 240 0.59 -17.66 7.53
N ILE A 241 1.78 -17.50 8.11
CA ILE A 241 2.71 -16.42 7.72
C ILE A 241 3.66 -16.98 6.67
N GLU A 242 3.40 -16.65 5.41
CA GLU A 242 4.20 -17.07 4.24
C GLU A 242 5.53 -16.32 4.14
N PHE A 243 5.54 -15.07 4.59
CA PHE A 243 6.74 -14.24 4.53
C PHE A 243 6.69 -13.12 5.56
N TRP A 244 7.80 -12.95 6.28
CA TRP A 244 8.02 -11.81 7.16
C TRP A 244 9.52 -11.52 7.28
N ASP A 245 9.98 -10.46 6.59
CA ASP A 245 11.37 -10.01 6.69
C ASP A 245 11.48 -8.51 6.36
N LEU A 246 11.82 -7.72 7.38
CA LEU A 246 12.08 -6.28 7.22
C LEU A 246 13.49 -5.96 6.77
N LYS A 247 14.46 -6.85 7.03
CA LYS A 247 15.87 -6.65 6.70
C LYS A 247 16.13 -6.97 5.24
N HIS A 248 15.45 -7.99 4.70
CA HIS A 248 15.56 -8.42 3.31
C HIS A 248 14.19 -8.43 2.62
N PRO A 249 13.56 -7.24 2.46
CA PRO A 249 12.25 -7.18 1.85
C PRO A 249 12.31 -7.57 0.37
N LYS A 250 11.29 -8.28 -0.11
CA LYS A 250 11.23 -8.79 -1.50
C LYS A 250 10.73 -7.71 -2.44
N GLU A 251 11.40 -7.52 -3.58
CA GLU A 251 10.89 -6.65 -4.65
C GLU A 251 9.52 -7.15 -5.14
N GLN A 252 8.57 -6.23 -5.31
CA GLN A 252 7.23 -6.57 -5.80
C GLN A 252 7.17 -6.44 -7.33
N PRO A 253 7.12 -7.54 -8.09
CA PRO A 253 7.12 -7.48 -9.54
C PRO A 253 5.81 -6.87 -10.09
N MET A 254 5.92 -6.02 -11.11
CA MET A 254 4.78 -5.43 -11.80
C MET A 254 4.16 -6.45 -12.75
N PHE A 255 2.83 -6.55 -12.75
CA PHE A 255 2.12 -7.40 -13.69
C PHE A 255 2.13 -6.82 -15.11
N SER A 256 2.44 -7.65 -16.10
CA SER A 256 2.49 -7.24 -17.51
C SER A 256 1.14 -6.80 -18.06
N HIS A 257 0.02 -7.31 -17.52
CA HIS A 257 -1.31 -6.94 -17.99
C HIS A 257 -1.63 -5.45 -17.79
N LEU A 258 -0.91 -4.76 -16.90
CA LEU A 258 -1.06 -3.33 -16.61
C LEU A 258 -0.52 -2.43 -17.72
N LEU A 259 0.28 -2.96 -18.63
CA LEU A 259 0.92 -2.20 -19.70
C LEU A 259 0.17 -2.30 -21.03
N SER A 260 0.33 -1.29 -21.89
CA SER A 260 -0.12 -1.37 -23.28
C SER A 260 0.74 -2.34 -24.09
N LYS A 261 0.26 -2.78 -25.26
CA LYS A 261 1.04 -3.66 -26.14
C LYS A 261 2.36 -2.98 -26.56
N GLU A 262 2.32 -1.68 -26.83
CA GLU A 262 3.47 -0.87 -27.24
C GLU A 262 4.53 -0.83 -26.14
N GLN A 263 4.12 -0.62 -24.88
CA GLN A 263 5.02 -0.66 -23.72
C GLN A 263 5.63 -2.05 -23.54
N LEU A 264 4.85 -3.12 -23.71
CA LEU A 264 5.35 -4.49 -23.63
C LEU A 264 6.37 -4.80 -24.75
N ILE A 265 6.15 -4.29 -25.97
CA ILE A 265 7.11 -4.41 -27.06
C ILE A 265 8.40 -3.64 -26.76
N GLN A 266 8.31 -2.47 -26.12
CA GLN A 266 9.49 -1.70 -25.70
C GLN A 266 10.34 -2.46 -24.68
N ILE A 267 9.70 -3.19 -23.76
CA ILE A 267 10.36 -3.96 -22.71
C ILE A 267 10.94 -5.27 -23.25
N PHE A 268 10.11 -6.08 -23.90
CA PHE A 268 10.47 -7.44 -24.35
C PHE A 268 11.07 -7.49 -25.75
N GLY A 269 11.11 -6.35 -26.46
CA GLY A 269 11.72 -6.18 -27.78
C GLY A 269 10.81 -6.57 -28.95
N LYS A 270 11.32 -6.36 -30.18
CA LYS A 270 10.58 -6.62 -31.42
C LYS A 270 10.09 -8.07 -31.57
N LYS A 271 10.71 -9.04 -30.89
CA LYS A 271 10.31 -10.46 -30.94
C LYS A 271 8.87 -10.73 -30.47
N VAL A 272 8.31 -9.85 -29.63
CA VAL A 272 6.92 -9.99 -29.17
C VAL A 272 5.93 -9.14 -29.98
N SER A 273 6.37 -8.36 -30.97
CA SER A 273 5.50 -7.43 -31.72
C SER A 273 4.39 -8.13 -32.50
N VAL A 274 4.69 -9.33 -32.99
CA VAL A 274 3.77 -10.20 -33.73
C VAL A 274 2.70 -10.83 -32.83
N LEU A 275 2.93 -10.88 -31.51
CA LEU A 275 2.02 -11.50 -30.55
C LEU A 275 0.87 -10.54 -30.18
N LYS A 276 -0.30 -11.08 -29.88
CA LYS A 276 -1.38 -10.33 -29.21
C LYS A 276 -0.98 -10.01 -27.77
N LYS A 277 -1.49 -8.93 -27.19
CA LYS A 277 -1.20 -8.54 -25.80
C LYS A 277 -1.44 -9.69 -24.81
N THR A 278 -2.54 -10.41 -24.97
CA THR A 278 -2.90 -11.57 -24.12
C THR A 278 -1.81 -12.64 -24.14
N GLN A 279 -1.30 -12.99 -25.32
CA GLN A 279 -0.22 -13.97 -25.48
C GLN A 279 1.10 -13.47 -24.86
N ILE A 280 1.39 -12.17 -24.91
CA ILE A 280 2.57 -11.59 -24.26
C ILE A 280 2.44 -11.70 -22.75
N VAL A 281 1.26 -11.34 -22.20
CA VAL A 281 0.98 -11.38 -20.76
C VAL A 281 1.04 -12.81 -20.23
N GLU A 282 0.49 -13.78 -20.96
CA GLU A 282 0.55 -15.20 -20.59
C GLU A 282 1.99 -15.73 -20.58
N LYS A 283 2.78 -15.37 -21.59
CA LYS A 283 4.19 -15.80 -21.70
C LYS A 283 5.10 -15.08 -20.70
N PHE A 284 4.80 -13.83 -20.39
CA PHE A 284 5.57 -12.97 -19.49
C PHE A 284 4.61 -12.30 -18.51
N PRO A 285 4.16 -13.00 -17.45
CA PRO A 285 3.17 -12.46 -16.50
C PRO A 285 3.68 -11.25 -15.72
N TYR A 286 5.00 -11.10 -15.60
CA TYR A 286 5.65 -10.04 -14.86
C TYR A 286 6.67 -9.27 -15.70
N ILE A 287 6.87 -8.00 -15.35
CA ILE A 287 7.93 -7.16 -15.88
C ILE A 287 9.23 -7.44 -15.13
N PRO A 288 10.35 -7.71 -15.83
CA PRO A 288 11.64 -7.88 -15.17
C PRO A 288 12.07 -6.61 -14.44
N GLN A 289 12.57 -6.73 -13.21
CA GLN A 289 12.92 -5.57 -12.37
C GLN A 289 13.93 -4.63 -13.05
N LYS A 290 14.93 -5.19 -13.72
CA LYS A 290 15.95 -4.44 -14.49
C LYS A 290 15.37 -3.56 -15.60
N ASP A 291 14.14 -3.82 -16.02
CA ASP A 291 13.48 -3.11 -17.11
C ASP A 291 12.48 -2.06 -16.60
N PHE A 292 12.34 -1.87 -15.28
CA PHE A 292 11.46 -0.84 -14.70
C PHE A 292 11.87 0.58 -15.12
N ASP A 293 13.17 0.86 -15.27
CA ASP A 293 13.64 2.18 -15.72
C ASP A 293 13.24 2.51 -17.17
N LYS A 294 12.82 1.50 -17.95
CA LYS A 294 12.28 1.71 -19.30
C LYS A 294 10.83 2.17 -19.27
N LEU A 295 10.15 2.04 -18.12
CA LEU A 295 8.76 2.46 -17.96
C LEU A 295 8.69 3.97 -17.84
N VAL A 296 7.94 4.58 -18.76
CA VAL A 296 7.77 6.04 -18.79
C VAL A 296 6.78 6.45 -17.70
N MET A 297 7.10 7.51 -16.94
CA MET A 297 6.11 8.16 -16.08
C MET A 297 4.91 8.62 -16.92
N LYS A 298 3.67 8.38 -16.45
CA LYS A 298 2.48 8.82 -17.19
C LYS A 298 2.56 10.32 -17.45
N LYS A 299 2.18 10.77 -18.66
CA LYS A 299 2.15 12.20 -19.05
C LYS A 299 1.43 13.11 -18.05
N LYS A 300 0.47 12.60 -17.28
CA LYS A 300 -0.23 13.33 -16.19
C LYS A 300 0.74 13.82 -15.11
N VAL A 301 1.69 12.98 -14.67
CA VAL A 301 2.69 13.30 -13.62
C VAL A 301 3.78 14.27 -14.11
N LEU A 302 3.90 14.44 -15.43
CA LEU A 302 5.05 15.10 -16.07
C LEU A 302 4.86 16.60 -16.37
N LYS A 303 3.65 17.16 -16.25
CA LYS A 303 3.33 18.45 -16.92
C LYS A 303 4.01 19.68 -16.30
N LYS A 304 4.50 19.61 -15.05
CA LYS A 304 5.25 20.71 -14.39
C LYS A 304 6.68 20.34 -14.00
N TYR A 305 6.99 19.06 -13.82
CA TYR A 305 8.28 18.58 -13.26
C TYR A 305 9.42 18.43 -14.27
N LYS A 306 9.14 18.47 -15.58
CA LYS A 306 10.17 18.43 -16.64
C LYS A 306 11.25 19.52 -16.52
N GLN A 307 10.96 20.66 -15.87
CA GLN A 307 11.90 21.78 -15.80
C GLN A 307 12.79 21.80 -14.55
N LYS A 308 12.47 21.05 -13.48
CA LYS A 308 13.17 21.21 -12.19
C LYS A 308 14.10 20.05 -11.79
N TYR A 309 14.00 18.88 -12.42
CA TYR A 309 14.77 17.68 -12.02
C TYR A 309 15.48 16.94 -13.15
N VAL A 310 15.56 17.54 -14.35
CA VAL A 310 16.54 17.13 -15.36
C VAL A 310 17.75 18.06 -15.18
N ARG A 311 18.81 17.53 -14.56
CA ARG A 311 20.08 18.18 -14.14
C ARG A 311 20.10 18.78 -12.73
N ARG A 312 20.54 17.96 -11.77
CA ARG A 312 21.80 18.18 -11.07
C ARG A 312 22.56 16.86 -11.01
#